data_AF-X0VDW4-F1
#
_entry.id   AF-X0VDW4-F1
#
_cell.length_a   1.000
_cell.length_b   1.000
_cell.length_c   1.000
_cell.angle_alpha   90.00
_cell.angle_beta   90.00
_cell.angle_gamma   90.00
#
_symmetry.space_group_name_H-M   'P 1'
#
loop_
_entity.id
_entity.type
_entity.pdbx_description
1 polymer ?
#
loop_
_entity_poly.entity_id
_entity_poly.type
_entity_poly.pdbx_seq_one_letter_code
_entity_poly.pdbx_strand_id
1 'polypeptide(L)'
;PREAMGVRTPGEKTALEVQTLSNAAGRIFQEKTTNFEINLLEPLLNDMLESARRNIDGSDIVRIKNTELGITEFLSITRDDITANGLIRPVGARHFSKQAQDLQNLIGIFNSPIASLIAPHTSATALTNFVNDVTGLSGYNIFSANVAVFEQQETASTAGRVQEEALVQDTAPPVG
;
A
#
# COMPACT_ATOMS: atom_id res chain seq x y z
N PRO A 1 29.46 -4.74 -14.37
CA PRO A 1 30.88 -4.31 -14.25
C PRO A 1 31.46 -4.69 -12.87
N ARG A 2 32.69 -5.24 -12.82
CA ARG A 2 33.34 -5.67 -11.54
C ARG A 2 33.57 -4.52 -10.54
N GLU A 3 33.47 -3.27 -11.00
CA GLU A 3 33.53 -2.06 -10.16
C GLU A 3 32.17 -1.65 -9.60
N ALA A 4 31.06 -2.17 -10.14
CA ALA A 4 29.71 -2.00 -9.60
C ALA A 4 29.33 -3.07 -8.55
N MET A 5 30.21 -4.04 -8.30
CA MET A 5 30.04 -5.17 -7.37
C MET A 5 30.84 -5.01 -6.07
N GLY A 6 31.51 -3.86 -5.85
CA GLY A 6 32.02 -3.47 -4.53
C GLY A 6 33.17 -4.31 -3.96
N VAL A 7 33.96 -5.03 -4.78
CA VAL A 7 35.17 -5.72 -4.31
C VAL A 7 36.40 -4.89 -4.65
N ARG A 8 36.83 -4.02 -3.71
CA ARG A 8 38.21 -3.49 -3.61
C ARG A 8 38.63 -3.25 -2.16
N THR A 9 39.94 -3.12 -2.00
CA THR A 9 40.80 -3.38 -0.83
C THR A 9 40.44 -2.62 0.47
N PRO A 10 40.65 -3.25 1.64
CA PRO A 10 40.26 -2.68 2.94
C PRO A 10 41.25 -1.61 3.37
N GLY A 11 40.80 -0.39 3.67
CA GLY A 11 41.69 0.62 4.27
C GLY A 11 41.08 1.99 4.51
N GLU A 12 40.20 2.48 3.63
CA GLU A 12 39.71 3.86 3.74
C GLU A 12 38.29 3.94 3.16
N LYS A 13 37.29 3.54 3.94
CA LYS A 13 35.89 3.81 3.57
C LYS A 13 35.49 5.12 4.21
N THR A 14 35.46 6.19 3.42
CA THR A 14 34.91 7.47 3.88
C THR A 14 33.39 7.33 4.07
N ALA A 15 32.79 8.07 5.01
CA ALA A 15 31.38 7.90 5.40
C ALA A 15 30.38 8.02 4.21
N LEU A 16 30.75 8.79 3.18
CA LEU A 16 29.97 8.91 1.93
C LEU A 16 30.00 7.63 1.08
N GLU A 17 31.08 6.85 1.13
CA GLU A 17 31.21 5.58 0.41
C GLU A 17 30.43 4.45 1.08
N VAL A 18 30.27 4.48 2.40
CA VAL A 18 29.44 3.51 3.12
C VAL A 18 27.97 3.64 2.70
N GLN A 19 27.48 4.87 2.52
CA GLN A 19 26.12 5.12 2.08
C GLN A 19 25.90 4.67 0.62
N THR A 20 26.86 4.94 -0.28
CA THR A 20 26.75 4.47 -1.68
C THR A 20 26.84 2.96 -1.80
N LEU A 21 27.69 2.30 -1.00
CA LEU A 21 27.78 0.84 -0.93
C LEU A 21 26.52 0.21 -0.34
N SER A 22 25.92 0.81 0.69
CA SER A 22 24.65 0.35 1.25
C SER A 22 23.52 0.42 0.22
N ASN A 23 23.41 1.54 -0.49
CA ASN A 23 22.43 1.71 -1.57
C ASN A 23 22.68 0.75 -2.74
N ALA A 24 23.95 0.48 -3.09
CA ALA A 24 24.30 -0.49 -4.12
C ALA A 24 23.98 -1.94 -3.69
N ALA A 25 24.28 -2.30 -2.44
CA ALA A 25 23.94 -3.60 -1.87
C ALA A 25 22.42 -3.82 -1.83
N GLY A 26 21.64 -2.79 -1.47
CA GLY A 26 20.18 -2.84 -1.52
C GLY A 26 19.64 -3.14 -2.92
N ARG A 27 20.20 -2.50 -3.96
CA ARG A 27 19.82 -2.78 -5.36
C ARG A 27 20.17 -4.20 -5.80
N ILE A 28 21.35 -4.70 -5.42
CA ILE A 28 21.78 -6.08 -5.73
C ILE A 28 20.87 -7.10 -5.03
N PHE A 29 20.51 -6.85 -3.77
CA PHE A 29 19.59 -7.71 -3.04
C PHE A 29 18.21 -7.76 -3.72
N GLN A 30 17.65 -6.60 -4.09
CA GLN A 30 16.38 -6.52 -4.80
C GLN A 30 16.41 -7.24 -6.16
N GLU A 31 17.50 -7.12 -6.91
CA GLU A 31 17.68 -7.83 -8.19
C GLU A 31 17.72 -9.35 -7.98
N LYS A 32 18.46 -9.82 -6.97
CA LYS A 32 18.52 -11.25 -6.63
C LYS A 32 17.18 -11.80 -6.14
N THR A 33 16.47 -11.06 -5.29
CA THR A 33 15.13 -11.44 -4.83
C THR A 33 14.15 -11.49 -6.00
N THR A 34 14.20 -10.52 -6.92
CA THR A 34 13.38 -10.54 -8.15
C THR A 34 13.71 -11.74 -9.03
N ASN A 35 15.00 -12.05 -9.20
CA ASN A 35 15.45 -13.21 -9.98
C ASN A 35 14.98 -14.52 -9.35
N PHE A 36 15.08 -14.65 -8.02
CA PHE A 36 14.56 -15.78 -7.26
C PHE A 36 13.04 -15.92 -7.40
N GLU A 37 12.30 -14.82 -7.33
CA GLU A 37 10.85 -14.83 -7.50
C GLU A 37 10.44 -15.30 -8.91
N ILE A 38 11.08 -14.79 -9.96
CA ILE A 38 10.73 -15.10 -11.35
C ILE A 38 11.20 -16.50 -11.78
N ASN A 39 12.43 -16.89 -11.41
CA ASN A 39 13.02 -18.13 -11.92
C ASN A 39 12.77 -19.34 -11.04
N LEU A 40 12.43 -19.15 -9.76
CA LEU A 40 12.18 -20.26 -8.82
C LEU A 40 10.73 -20.28 -8.34
N LEU A 41 10.25 -19.20 -7.70
CA LEU A 41 8.92 -19.21 -7.07
C LEU A 41 7.78 -19.26 -8.10
N GLU A 42 7.86 -18.49 -9.18
CA GLU A 42 6.84 -18.49 -10.25
C GLU A 42 6.63 -19.89 -10.84
N PRO A 43 7.66 -20.59 -11.35
CA PRO A 43 7.50 -21.95 -11.85
C PRO A 43 7.03 -22.92 -10.78
N LEU A 44 7.61 -22.88 -9.58
CA LEU A 44 7.28 -23.80 -8.50
C LEU A 44 5.83 -23.67 -8.04
N LEU A 45 5.32 -22.45 -7.87
CA LEU A 45 3.92 -22.23 -7.49
C LEU A 45 2.96 -22.64 -8.60
N ASN A 46 3.31 -22.39 -9.87
CA ASN A 46 2.49 -22.85 -10.99
C ASN A 46 2.50 -24.38 -11.13
N ASP A 47 3.63 -25.04 -10.90
CA ASP A 47 3.73 -26.51 -10.88
C ASP A 47 2.94 -27.10 -9.71
N MET A 48 2.98 -26.46 -8.53
CA MET A 48 2.16 -26.84 -7.38
C MET A 48 0.66 -26.69 -7.67
N LEU A 49 0.25 -25.61 -8.35
CA LEU A 49 -1.15 -25.40 -8.77
C LEU A 49 -1.59 -26.45 -9.80
N GLU A 50 -0.74 -26.74 -10.79
CA GLU A 50 -1.03 -27.76 -11.80
C GLU A 50 -1.11 -29.17 -11.18
N SER A 51 -0.24 -29.46 -10.20
CA SER A 51 -0.31 -30.69 -9.40
C SER A 51 -1.59 -30.74 -8.57
N ALA A 52 -1.97 -29.64 -7.91
CA ALA A 52 -3.24 -29.54 -7.17
C ALA A 52 -4.43 -29.74 -8.11
N ARG A 53 -4.43 -29.15 -9.32
CA ARG A 53 -5.47 -29.35 -10.34
C ARG A 53 -5.61 -30.81 -10.76
N ARG A 54 -4.48 -31.50 -10.95
CA ARG A 54 -4.47 -32.92 -11.37
C ARG A 54 -4.91 -33.86 -10.26
N ASN A 55 -4.61 -33.52 -9.01
CA ASN A 55 -4.86 -34.35 -7.84
C ASN A 55 -6.10 -33.94 -7.03
N ILE A 56 -6.82 -32.88 -7.44
CA ILE A 56 -8.14 -32.56 -6.92
C ILE A 56 -9.15 -33.56 -7.51
N ASP A 57 -9.56 -34.49 -6.64
CA ASP A 57 -10.70 -35.38 -6.82
C ASP A 57 -11.85 -34.90 -5.92
N GLY A 58 -12.59 -33.88 -6.38
CA GLY A 58 -13.80 -33.37 -5.72
C GLY A 58 -13.84 -31.86 -5.47
N SER A 59 -14.99 -31.35 -5.02
CA SER A 59 -15.14 -29.97 -4.54
C SER A 59 -14.60 -29.87 -3.12
N ASP A 60 -13.57 -29.04 -2.90
CA ASP A 60 -13.11 -28.74 -1.54
C ASP A 60 -13.98 -27.62 -0.95
N ILE A 61 -14.54 -27.85 0.24
CA ILE A 61 -15.45 -26.90 0.90
C ILE A 61 -14.62 -26.12 1.92
N VAL A 62 -14.20 -24.91 1.54
CA VAL A 62 -13.44 -24.03 2.44
C VAL A 62 -14.42 -23.17 3.24
N ARG A 63 -14.35 -23.25 4.58
CA ARG A 63 -15.16 -22.42 5.48
C ARG A 63 -14.49 -21.06 5.66
N ILE A 64 -15.02 -20.04 4.99
CA ILE A 64 -14.58 -18.66 5.17
C ILE A 64 -15.47 -18.01 6.22
N LYS A 65 -14.88 -17.43 7.26
CA LYS A 65 -15.62 -16.58 8.20
C LYS A 65 -15.61 -15.16 7.65
N ASN A 66 -16.76 -14.67 7.21
CA ASN A 66 -16.92 -13.26 6.88
C ASN A 66 -17.02 -12.47 8.20
N THR A 67 -16.00 -11.67 8.50
CA THR A 67 -15.87 -10.91 9.75
C THR A 67 -16.94 -9.83 9.91
N GLU A 68 -17.68 -9.50 8.85
CA GLU A 68 -18.62 -8.37 8.82
C GLU A 68 -20.08 -8.78 9.10
N LEU A 69 -20.45 -10.04 8.84
CA LEU A 69 -21.82 -10.54 9.01
C LEU A 69 -21.95 -11.79 9.88
N GLY A 70 -20.84 -12.42 10.30
CA GLY A 70 -20.88 -13.62 11.15
C GLY A 70 -21.50 -14.87 10.49
N ILE A 71 -21.82 -14.79 9.19
CA ILE A 71 -22.36 -15.89 8.40
C ILE A 71 -21.20 -16.77 7.92
N THR A 72 -21.33 -18.08 8.12
CA THR A 72 -20.41 -19.06 7.56
C THR A 72 -20.81 -19.35 6.11
N GLU A 73 -20.07 -18.77 5.16
CA GLU A 73 -20.22 -19.10 3.75
C GLU A 73 -19.32 -20.29 3.41
N PHE A 74 -19.89 -21.26 2.70
CA PHE A 74 -19.18 -22.43 2.20
C PHE A 74 -18.74 -22.14 0.77
N LEU A 75 -17.45 -21.86 0.56
CA LEU A 75 -16.90 -21.71 -0.78
C LEU A 75 -16.59 -23.12 -1.32
N SER A 76 -17.39 -23.57 -2.28
CA SER A 76 -17.13 -24.81 -3.01
C SER A 76 -16.15 -24.51 -4.14
N ILE A 77 -14.87 -24.86 -3.97
CA ILE A 77 -13.87 -24.70 -5.03
C ILE A 77 -14.02 -25.88 -5.98
N THR A 78 -14.44 -25.61 -7.21
CA THR A 78 -14.60 -26.62 -8.26
C THR A 78 -13.38 -26.65 -9.19
N ARG A 79 -13.21 -27.74 -9.95
CA ARG A 79 -12.13 -27.83 -10.95
C ARG A 79 -12.19 -26.66 -11.95
N ASP A 80 -13.39 -26.17 -12.27
CA ASP A 80 -13.63 -25.06 -13.18
C ASP A 80 -13.14 -23.71 -12.61
N ASP A 81 -13.14 -23.52 -11.30
CA ASP A 81 -12.57 -22.30 -10.67
C ASP A 81 -11.04 -22.23 -10.83
N ILE A 82 -10.37 -23.38 -10.97
CA ILE A 82 -8.93 -23.49 -11.27
C ILE A 82 -8.66 -23.32 -12.78
N THR A 83 -9.67 -23.37 -13.65
CA THR A 83 -9.50 -23.25 -15.11
C THR A 83 -9.37 -21.81 -15.62
N ALA A 84 -9.53 -20.81 -14.76
CA ALA A 84 -9.10 -19.46 -15.11
C ALA A 84 -7.61 -19.54 -15.48
N ASN A 85 -7.26 -19.27 -16.75
CA ASN A 85 -5.89 -19.25 -17.29
C ASN A 85 -5.05 -18.17 -16.57
N GLY A 86 -4.76 -18.38 -15.29
CA GLY A 86 -4.09 -17.46 -14.40
C GLY A 86 -2.67 -17.95 -14.23
N LEU A 87 -1.73 -17.33 -14.95
CA LEU A 87 -0.33 -17.39 -14.57
C LEU A 87 -0.21 -16.74 -13.19
N ILE A 88 0.05 -17.52 -12.14
CA ILE A 88 0.28 -16.96 -10.80
C ILE A 88 1.62 -16.25 -10.82
N ARG A 89 1.60 -14.95 -10.51
CA ARG A 89 2.79 -14.13 -10.31
C ARG A 89 2.87 -13.76 -8.83
N PRO A 90 3.96 -14.08 -8.13
CA PRO A 90 4.19 -13.62 -6.77
C PRO A 90 4.29 -12.09 -6.79
N VAL A 91 3.37 -11.45 -6.09
CA VAL A 91 3.29 -10.00 -5.89
C VAL A 91 3.92 -9.57 -4.56
N GLY A 92 4.81 -10.38 -3.98
CA GLY A 92 5.44 -10.11 -2.68
C GLY A 92 6.44 -8.95 -2.72
N ALA A 93 7.74 -9.24 -2.85
CA ALA A 93 8.76 -8.21 -2.74
C ALA A 93 8.70 -7.20 -3.89
N ARG A 94 8.35 -7.65 -5.11
CA ARG A 94 8.24 -6.78 -6.29
C ARG A 94 7.19 -5.68 -6.14
N HIS A 95 6.07 -5.97 -5.49
CA HIS A 95 4.99 -5.00 -5.34
C HIS A 95 5.39 -3.91 -4.36
N PHE A 96 5.87 -4.27 -3.16
CA PHE A 96 6.31 -3.30 -2.16
C PHE A 96 7.53 -2.48 -2.61
N SER A 97 8.48 -3.11 -3.32
CA SER A 97 9.62 -2.40 -3.88
C SER A 97 9.22 -1.41 -4.98
N LYS A 98 8.26 -1.79 -5.83
CA LYS A 98 7.71 -0.89 -6.85
C LYS A 98 6.93 0.26 -6.21
N GLN A 99 6.06 -0.02 -5.24
CA GLN A 99 5.32 0.97 -4.48
C GLN A 99 6.25 2.00 -3.82
N ALA A 100 7.32 1.54 -3.16
CA ALA A 100 8.32 2.42 -2.56
C ALA A 100 9.05 3.27 -3.61
N GLN A 101 9.41 2.68 -4.76
CA GLN A 101 10.06 3.40 -5.85
C GLN A 101 9.13 4.44 -6.48
N ASP A 102 7.86 4.10 -6.70
CA ASP A 102 6.86 4.99 -7.30
C ASP A 102 6.57 6.18 -6.36
N LEU A 103 6.47 5.94 -5.05
CA LEU A 103 6.36 7.02 -4.05
C LEU A 103 7.60 7.91 -4.02
N GLN A 104 8.80 7.33 -4.06
CA GLN A 104 10.04 8.09 -4.10
C GLN A 104 10.16 8.95 -5.37
N ASN A 105 9.76 8.40 -6.53
CA ASN A 105 9.72 9.11 -7.80
C ASN A 105 8.72 10.27 -7.74
N LEU A 106 7.54 10.03 -7.16
CA LEU A 106 6.49 11.04 -7.01
C LEU A 106 6.95 12.20 -6.13
N ILE A 107 7.53 11.92 -4.97
CA ILE A 107 8.15 12.94 -4.11
C ILE A 107 9.23 13.72 -4.88
N GLY A 108 10.05 13.03 -5.68
CA GLY A 108 11.06 13.66 -6.54
C GLY A 108 10.48 14.64 -7.56
N ILE A 109 9.36 14.27 -8.21
CA ILE A 109 8.66 15.14 -9.17
C ILE A 109 8.08 16.36 -8.47
N PHE A 110 7.42 16.19 -7.32
CA PHE A 110 6.80 17.30 -6.57
C PHE A 110 7.82 18.25 -5.94
N ASN A 111 9.03 17.78 -5.64
CA ASN A 111 10.12 18.64 -5.20
C ASN A 111 10.82 19.40 -6.35
N SER A 112 10.51 19.05 -7.60
CA SER A 112 11.15 19.67 -8.77
C SER A 112 10.39 20.91 -9.26
N PRO A 113 11.04 21.82 -10.00
CA PRO A 113 10.37 22.95 -10.65
C PRO A 113 9.30 22.55 -11.66
N ILE A 114 9.27 21.28 -12.10
CA ILE A 114 8.24 20.74 -13.00
C ILE A 114 6.90 20.63 -12.26
N ALA A 115 6.90 20.50 -10.93
CA ALA A 115 5.69 20.38 -10.12
C ALA A 115 4.71 21.54 -10.39
N SER A 116 5.21 22.78 -10.50
CA SER A 116 4.37 23.95 -10.77
C SER A 116 3.82 23.97 -12.20
N LEU A 117 4.51 23.35 -13.15
CA LEU A 117 4.06 23.23 -14.55
C LEU A 117 2.99 22.13 -14.71
N ILE A 118 3.10 21.03 -13.96
CA ILE A 118 2.15 19.91 -14.02
C ILE A 118 1.00 20.04 -13.01
N ALA A 119 1.11 20.93 -12.02
CA ALA A 119 0.07 21.21 -11.02
C ALA A 119 -1.34 21.38 -11.61
N PRO A 120 -1.57 22.17 -12.68
CA PRO A 120 -2.91 22.32 -13.25
C PRO A 120 -3.46 21.05 -13.93
N HIS A 121 -2.60 20.09 -14.25
CA HIS A 121 -2.97 18.80 -14.84
C HIS A 121 -3.03 17.66 -13.82
N THR A 122 -2.79 17.95 -12.54
CA THR A 122 -2.67 16.92 -11.50
C THR A 122 -3.91 16.89 -10.63
N SER A 123 -4.55 15.72 -10.51
CA SER A 123 -5.69 15.52 -9.63
C SER A 123 -5.25 15.20 -8.20
N ALA A 124 -5.58 16.08 -7.25
CA ALA A 124 -5.31 15.87 -5.83
C ALA A 124 -5.99 14.61 -5.26
N THR A 125 -7.20 14.28 -5.74
CA THR A 125 -7.95 13.08 -5.34
C THR A 125 -7.27 11.79 -5.83
N ALA A 126 -6.77 11.79 -7.06
CA ALA A 126 -6.04 10.63 -7.59
C ALA A 126 -4.70 10.42 -6.86
N LEU A 127 -4.01 11.51 -6.50
CA LEU A 127 -2.78 11.44 -5.70
C LEU A 127 -3.02 10.90 -4.30
N THR A 128 -4.07 11.34 -3.62
CA THR A 128 -4.43 10.85 -2.27
C THR A 128 -4.84 9.38 -2.31
N ASN A 129 -5.57 8.94 -3.33
CA ASN A 129 -5.87 7.52 -3.55
C ASN A 129 -4.61 6.69 -3.78
N PHE A 130 -3.67 7.20 -4.58
CA PHE A 130 -2.37 6.55 -4.81
C PHE A 130 -1.56 6.43 -3.50
N VAL A 131 -1.52 7.49 -2.68
CA VAL A 131 -0.82 7.46 -1.39
C VAL A 131 -1.47 6.46 -0.44
N ASN A 132 -2.80 6.38 -0.37
CA ASN A 132 -3.50 5.36 0.42
C ASN A 132 -3.15 3.94 -0.01
N ASP A 133 -3.12 3.68 -1.31
CA ASP A 133 -2.82 2.36 -1.88
C ASP A 133 -1.37 1.92 -1.61
N VAL A 134 -0.42 2.84 -1.77
CA VAL A 134 1.01 2.57 -1.50
C VAL A 134 1.31 2.38 -0.02
N THR A 135 0.68 3.17 0.86
CA THR A 135 0.94 3.10 2.31
C THR A 135 0.20 1.97 3.00
N GLY A 136 -0.72 1.29 2.30
CA GLY A 136 -1.52 0.21 2.87
C GLY A 136 -2.46 0.66 3.98
N LEU A 137 -2.78 1.96 4.06
CA LEU A 137 -3.63 2.54 5.09
C LEU A 137 -5.13 2.35 4.79
N SER A 138 -5.50 1.40 3.92
CA SER A 138 -6.88 1.17 3.46
C SER A 138 -7.89 0.88 4.58
N GLY A 139 -7.43 0.46 5.76
CA GLY A 139 -8.26 0.29 6.95
C GLY A 139 -8.71 1.59 7.61
N TYR A 140 -8.11 2.73 7.26
CA TYR A 140 -8.44 4.04 7.78
C TYR A 140 -8.82 4.98 6.63
N ASN A 141 -10.01 5.57 6.69
CA ASN A 141 -10.50 6.48 5.65
C ASN A 141 -9.90 7.90 5.84
N ILE A 142 -8.57 8.00 5.74
CA ILE A 142 -7.80 9.22 6.08
C ILE A 142 -7.99 10.32 5.03
N PHE A 143 -8.16 9.95 3.76
CA PHE A 143 -8.37 10.90 2.69
C PHE A 143 -9.78 10.72 2.12
N SER A 144 -10.59 11.77 2.21
CA SER A 144 -11.81 11.90 1.41
C SER A 144 -11.93 13.29 0.79
N ALA A 145 -12.75 13.40 -0.25
CA ALA A 145 -12.92 14.65 -0.96
C ALA A 145 -13.48 15.74 -0.02
N ASN A 146 -12.80 16.89 0.02
CA ASN A 146 -13.23 18.09 0.74
C ASN A 146 -13.42 17.93 2.27
N VAL A 147 -12.77 16.97 2.93
CA VAL A 147 -12.86 16.75 4.40
C VAL A 147 -12.65 18.04 5.19
N ALA A 148 -11.61 18.81 4.85
CA ALA A 148 -11.29 20.04 5.56
C ALA A 148 -12.44 21.07 5.53
N VAL A 149 -13.23 21.12 4.45
CA VAL A 149 -14.37 22.04 4.35
C VAL A 149 -15.52 21.56 5.24
N PHE A 150 -15.78 20.25 5.25
CA PHE A 150 -16.81 19.67 6.12
C PHE A 150 -16.43 19.77 7.60
N GLU A 151 -15.20 19.44 7.97
CA GLU A 151 -14.70 19.58 9.35
C GLU A 151 -14.70 21.04 9.82
N GLN A 152 -14.35 21.98 8.95
CA GLN A 152 -14.42 23.41 9.27
C GLN A 152 -15.86 23.87 9.50
N GLN A 153 -16.80 23.40 8.68
CA GLN A 153 -18.23 23.70 8.84
C GLN A 153 -18.79 23.08 10.13
N GLU A 154 -18.44 21.83 10.43
CA GLU A 154 -18.84 21.13 11.64
C GLU A 154 -18.25 21.80 12.89
N THR A 155 -16.99 22.20 12.83
CA THR A 155 -16.32 22.97 13.90
C THR A 155 -17.02 24.31 14.12
N ALA A 156 -17.38 25.03 13.05
CA ALA A 156 -18.09 26.29 13.15
C ALA A 156 -19.50 26.13 13.73
N SER A 157 -20.25 25.10 13.30
CA SER A 157 -21.57 24.79 13.85
C SER A 157 -21.51 24.37 15.32
N THR A 158 -20.51 23.57 15.69
CA THR A 158 -20.30 23.14 17.07
C THR A 158 -19.92 24.32 17.96
N ALA A 159 -19.04 25.21 17.49
CA ALA A 159 -18.70 26.44 18.19
C ALA A 159 -19.92 27.35 18.41
N GLY A 160 -20.80 27.48 17.42
CA GLY A 160 -22.07 28.22 17.55
C GLY A 160 -23.01 27.61 18.60
N ARG A 161 -23.16 26.28 18.61
CA ARG A 161 -23.97 25.58 19.61
C ARG A 161 -23.41 25.71 21.03
N VAL A 162 -22.09 25.58 21.19
CA VAL A 162 -21.42 25.74 22.48
C VAL A 162 -21.59 27.17 23.01
N GLN A 163 -21.57 28.19 22.14
CA GLN A 163 -21.83 29.57 22.54
C GLN A 163 -23.29 29.78 22.97
N GLU A 164 -24.24 29.21 22.24
CA GLU A 164 -25.67 29.29 22.56
C GLU A 164 -25.98 28.58 23.90
N GLU A 165 -25.42 27.39 24.13
CA GLU A 165 -25.54 26.67 25.40
C GLU A 165 -24.91 27.45 26.56
N ALA A 166 -23.75 28.09 26.36
CA ALA A 166 -23.12 28.94 27.38
C ALA A 166 -23.99 30.15 27.74
N LEU A 167 -24.65 30.78 26.77
CA LEU A 167 -25.60 31.89 27.00
C LEU A 167 -26.87 31.43 27.73
N VAL A 168 -27.38 30.24 27.42
CA VAL A 168 -28.54 29.66 28.11
C VAL A 168 -28.20 29.25 29.55
N GLN A 169 -26.97 28.79 29.79
CA GLN A 169 -26.50 28.42 31.13
C GLN A 169 -26.24 29.65 32.02
N ASP A 170 -25.80 30.77 31.43
CA ASP A 170 -25.61 32.05 32.14
C ASP A 170 -26.95 32.78 32.41
N THR A 171 -28.01 32.42 31.67
CA THR A 171 -29.38 32.95 31.86
C THR A 171 -30.30 32.00 32.63
N ALA A 172 -29.84 30.79 32.98
CA ALA A 172 -30.57 29.86 33.83
C ALA A 172 -30.60 30.39 35.28
N PRO A 173 -31.77 30.61 35.89
CA PRO A 173 -31.86 31.12 37.25
C PRO A 173 -31.25 30.11 38.24
N PRO A 174 -30.58 30.56 39.33
CA PRO A 174 -30.14 29.66 40.37
C PRO A 174 -31.36 28.92 40.92
N VAL A 175 -31.34 27.60 40.81
CA VAL A 175 -32.32 26.71 41.43
C VAL A 175 -32.10 26.84 42.94
N GLY A 176 -33.00 27.57 43.59
CA GLY A 176 -33.09 27.70 45.04
C GLY A 176 -33.85 26.54 45.67
#